data_AF-A0A640T8F8-F1
#
_entry.id   AF-A0A640T8F8-F1
#
_cell.length_a   1.000
_cell.length_b   1.000
_cell.length_c   1.000
_cell.angle_alpha   90.00
_cell.angle_beta   90.00
_cell.angle_gamma   90.00
#
_symmetry.space_group_name_H-M   'P 1'
#
loop_
_entity.id
_entity.type
_entity.pdbx_description
1 polymer ?
#
loop_
_entity_poly.entity_id
_entity_poly.type
_entity_poly.pdbx_seq_one_letter_code
_entity_poly.pdbx_strand_id
1 'polypeptide(L)'
;MPEETESTEQQAEAGTEETVEETATEENGNTETTDDAQEAEAEVEEKPFDRKQAEAKIRKANSEAANLRKRLKELEPLARKAKEFEDAQKSESERLNDRLAAANEQITKTRTRLVEARVQALAGSEVGERKAFTDPEDAVSQLELSSYIDESGDIDEAAIEADLQALLERKPHWARVQPPEGPRRPAPDRTQASGANKSRTPNPRDEFAGWLNSRL
;
A
#
# COMPACT_ATOMS: atom_id res chain seq x y z
N MET A 1 32.09 -12.16 42.23
CA MET A 1 30.92 -12.24 43.12
C MET A 1 30.11 -13.43 42.66
N PRO A 2 30.06 -14.50 43.45
CA PRO A 2 29.22 -15.67 43.24
C PRO A 2 27.80 -15.42 43.81
N GLU A 3 26.91 -16.41 43.60
CA GLU A 3 25.65 -16.64 44.33
C GLU A 3 24.55 -15.59 44.09
N GLU A 4 23.25 -15.84 44.15
CA GLU A 4 22.31 -16.97 44.19
C GLU A 4 20.94 -16.29 43.94
N THR A 5 19.96 -16.98 43.37
CA THR A 5 18.56 -17.08 43.85
C THR A 5 17.62 -17.50 42.71
N GLU A 6 17.27 -18.77 42.79
CA GLU A 6 16.05 -19.39 42.29
C GLU A 6 14.83 -18.77 43.01
N SER A 7 13.78 -18.39 42.28
CA SER A 7 12.41 -18.24 42.83
C SER A 7 11.38 -18.21 41.70
N THR A 8 10.71 -19.34 41.59
CA THR A 8 9.40 -19.57 40.98
C THR A 8 8.35 -18.61 41.54
N GLU A 9 7.51 -18.00 40.69
CA GLU A 9 6.08 -17.89 40.95
C GLU A 9 5.28 -17.53 39.68
N GLN A 10 4.30 -18.38 39.41
CA GLN A 10 3.23 -18.18 38.45
C GLN A 10 2.25 -17.14 39.00
N GLN A 11 1.78 -16.21 38.16
CA GLN A 11 0.41 -15.71 38.32
C GLN A 11 -0.17 -15.22 36.99
N ALA A 12 -1.32 -15.80 36.67
CA ALA A 12 -2.20 -15.41 35.59
C ALA A 12 -3.21 -14.38 36.09
N GLU A 13 -3.43 -13.30 35.35
CA GLU A 13 -4.68 -12.51 35.29
C GLU A 13 -4.72 -11.90 33.86
N ALA A 14 -5.68 -12.28 33.00
CA ALA A 14 -6.97 -11.58 32.84
C ALA A 14 -6.74 -10.06 32.69
N GLY A 15 -6.85 -9.42 31.53
CA GLY A 15 -7.88 -9.54 30.51
C GLY A 15 -8.66 -8.22 30.49
N THR A 16 -8.42 -7.37 29.50
CA THR A 16 -9.33 -6.28 29.13
C THR A 16 -9.13 -5.91 27.65
N GLU A 17 -9.93 -6.58 26.81
CA GLU A 17 -10.27 -6.11 25.48
C GLU A 17 -11.25 -4.94 25.64
N GLU A 18 -10.90 -3.77 25.10
CA GLU A 18 -11.82 -2.64 25.00
C GLU A 18 -12.41 -2.65 23.59
N THR A 19 -13.58 -3.28 23.45
CA THR A 19 -14.42 -3.22 22.25
C THR A 19 -15.37 -2.04 22.37
N VAL A 20 -15.39 -1.22 21.32
CA VAL A 20 -16.31 -0.10 21.10
C VAL A 20 -17.50 -0.60 20.29
N GLU A 21 -18.73 -0.28 20.69
CA GLU A 21 -19.93 0.02 19.87
C GLU A 21 -21.14 0.14 20.83
N GLU A 22 -21.85 1.26 20.94
CA GLU A 22 -22.76 1.95 20.00
C GLU A 22 -24.25 1.68 20.33
N THR A 23 -24.95 2.75 20.74
CA THR A 23 -26.39 3.05 20.66
C THR A 23 -27.45 2.07 21.19
N ALA A 24 -28.35 2.58 22.04
CA ALA A 24 -29.79 2.65 21.74
C ALA A 24 -30.56 3.36 22.87
N THR A 25 -31.32 4.38 22.45
CA THR A 25 -32.35 5.10 23.20
C THR A 25 -33.53 4.17 23.54
N GLU A 26 -34.03 4.19 24.78
CA GLU A 26 -35.45 3.96 25.05
C GLU A 26 -35.90 4.62 26.36
N GLU A 27 -37.13 5.12 26.32
CA GLU A 27 -37.82 5.95 27.28
C GLU A 27 -38.14 5.26 28.61
N ASN A 28 -38.53 6.11 29.56
CA ASN A 28 -39.65 5.92 30.49
C ASN A 28 -39.23 5.85 31.96
N GLY A 29 -39.64 6.87 32.69
CA GLY A 29 -39.34 7.02 34.12
C GLY A 29 -39.89 8.31 34.68
N ASN A 30 -41.15 8.61 34.34
CA ASN A 30 -41.98 9.56 35.07
C ASN A 30 -41.96 9.22 36.57
N THR A 31 -41.19 9.98 37.34
CA THR A 31 -41.39 10.13 38.77
C THR A 31 -41.30 11.62 39.06
N GLU A 32 -42.44 12.26 38.80
CA GLU A 32 -42.83 13.54 39.37
C GLU A 32 -42.91 13.38 40.90
N THR A 33 -41.77 13.36 41.57
CA THR A 33 -41.69 13.71 42.99
C THR A 33 -41.71 15.22 43.07
N THR A 34 -42.93 15.75 43.14
CA THR A 34 -43.24 16.97 43.87
C THR A 34 -42.81 16.74 45.31
N ASP A 35 -41.51 16.94 45.58
CA ASP A 35 -41.01 16.97 46.94
C ASP A 35 -41.47 18.29 47.52
N ASP A 36 -42.47 18.14 48.39
CA ASP A 36 -43.10 19.15 49.20
C ASP A 36 -42.05 20.14 49.70
N ALA A 37 -42.38 21.41 49.58
CA ALA A 37 -41.69 22.47 50.27
C ALA A 37 -41.78 22.19 51.78
N GLN A 38 -40.83 21.43 52.33
CA GLN A 38 -40.50 21.44 53.73
C GLN A 38 -39.89 22.81 54.01
N GLU A 39 -40.80 23.74 54.27
CA GLU A 39 -40.61 24.97 55.02
C GLU A 39 -39.94 24.55 56.34
N ALA A 40 -38.61 24.51 56.31
CA ALA A 40 -37.82 24.50 57.51
C ALA A 40 -38.08 25.87 58.17
N GLU A 41 -39.05 25.90 59.08
CA GLU A 41 -39.10 26.81 60.22
C GLU A 41 -37.81 26.60 61.04
N ALA A 42 -36.67 26.96 60.47
CA ALA A 42 -35.54 27.38 61.26
C ALA A 42 -35.98 28.73 61.83
N GLU A 43 -36.11 28.81 63.16
CA GLU A 43 -36.09 30.07 63.87
C GLU A 43 -34.98 30.94 63.29
N VAL A 44 -35.36 31.85 62.39
CA VAL A 44 -34.51 32.93 61.94
C VAL A 44 -34.46 33.85 63.14
N GLU A 45 -33.58 33.54 64.10
CA GLU A 45 -32.97 34.59 64.91
C GLU A 45 -32.40 35.57 63.89
N GLU A 46 -33.16 36.65 63.61
CA GLU A 46 -32.76 37.75 62.74
C GLU A 46 -31.54 38.42 63.38
N LYS A 47 -30.37 37.81 63.19
CA LYS A 47 -29.09 38.41 63.51
C LYS A 47 -29.05 39.68 62.66
N PRO A 48 -28.95 40.87 63.27
CA PRO A 48 -28.97 42.12 62.53
C PRO A 48 -27.88 42.06 61.46
N PHE A 49 -28.23 42.42 60.21
CA PHE A 49 -27.32 42.38 59.08
C PHE A 49 -26.01 43.10 59.41
N ASP A 50 -24.98 42.32 59.69
CA ASP A 50 -23.68 42.84 60.09
C ASP A 50 -22.95 43.33 58.84
N ARG A 51 -23.21 44.59 58.48
CA ARG A 51 -22.66 45.26 57.29
C ARG A 51 -21.15 45.01 57.13
N LYS A 52 -20.40 44.98 58.24
CA LYS A 52 -18.95 44.76 58.22
C LYS A 52 -18.57 43.35 57.75
N GLN A 53 -19.31 42.32 58.16
CA GLN A 53 -19.05 40.95 57.72
C GLN A 53 -19.45 40.74 56.26
N ALA A 54 -20.56 41.34 55.83
CA ALA A 54 -20.99 41.31 54.43
C ALA A 54 -19.97 42.02 53.52
N GLU A 55 -19.50 43.20 53.89
CA GLU A 55 -18.45 43.94 53.17
C GLU A 55 -17.14 43.14 53.09
N ALA A 56 -16.74 42.46 54.18
CA ALA A 56 -15.56 41.61 54.18
C ALA A 56 -15.69 40.41 53.23
N LYS A 57 -16.85 39.74 53.20
CA LYS A 57 -17.14 38.64 52.27
C LYS A 57 -17.15 39.12 50.81
N ILE A 58 -17.77 40.26 50.53
CA ILE A 58 -17.78 40.87 49.19
C ILE A 58 -16.35 41.23 48.75
N ARG A 59 -15.55 41.81 49.65
CA ARG A 59 -14.15 42.14 49.35
C ARG A 59 -13.32 40.89 49.04
N LYS A 60 -13.51 39.81 49.80
CA LYS A 60 -12.86 38.52 49.58
C LYS A 60 -13.26 37.94 48.22
N ALA A 61 -14.55 37.82 47.93
CA ALA A 61 -15.06 37.32 46.65
C ALA A 61 -14.56 38.15 45.45
N ASN A 62 -14.52 39.48 45.58
CA ASN A 62 -13.99 40.36 44.53
C ASN A 62 -12.48 40.14 44.30
N SER A 63 -11.71 39.89 45.37
CA SER A 63 -10.29 39.59 45.26
C SER A 63 -10.01 38.23 44.60
N GLU A 64 -10.83 37.22 44.92
CA GLU A 64 -10.75 35.89 44.31
C GLU A 64 -11.13 35.95 42.82
N ALA A 65 -12.23 36.63 42.48
CA ALA A 65 -12.64 36.86 41.10
C ALA A 65 -11.58 37.63 40.30
N ALA A 66 -10.94 38.65 40.89
CA ALA A 66 -9.84 39.37 40.26
C ALA A 66 -8.62 38.47 40.00
N ASN A 67 -8.28 37.59 40.95
CA ASN A 67 -7.17 36.63 40.78
C ASN A 67 -7.49 35.57 39.73
N LEU A 68 -8.71 35.06 39.68
CA LEU A 68 -9.16 34.13 38.65
C LEU A 68 -9.13 34.76 37.26
N ARG A 69 -9.59 36.01 37.11
CA ARG A 69 -9.49 36.75 35.85
C ARG A 69 -8.05 36.94 35.39
N LYS A 70 -7.12 37.22 36.32
CA LYS A 70 -5.68 37.32 36.00
C LYS A 70 -5.13 35.98 35.49
N ARG A 71 -5.42 34.88 36.20
CA ARG A 71 -5.00 33.54 35.80
C ARG A 71 -5.59 33.11 34.46
N LEU A 72 -6.87 33.39 34.21
CA LEU A 72 -7.49 33.10 32.91
C LEU A 72 -6.81 33.89 31.79
N LYS A 73 -6.53 35.18 32.02
CA LYS A 73 -5.82 36.01 31.04
C LYS A 73 -4.40 35.52 30.73
N GLU A 74 -3.75 34.87 31.69
CA GLU A 74 -2.42 34.24 31.51
C GLU A 74 -2.51 32.86 30.83
N LEU A 75 -3.54 32.07 31.12
CA LEU A 75 -3.74 30.73 30.56
C LEU A 75 -4.31 30.76 29.14
N GLU A 76 -5.17 31.72 28.81
CA GLU A 76 -5.76 31.87 27.47
C GLU A 76 -4.72 31.88 26.33
N PRO A 77 -3.62 32.67 26.36
CA PRO A 77 -2.63 32.64 25.30
C PRO A 77 -1.85 31.33 25.25
N LEU A 78 -1.63 30.66 26.38
CA LEU A 78 -0.97 29.35 26.43
C LEU A 78 -1.87 28.27 25.81
N ALA A 79 -3.16 28.28 26.13
CA ALA A 79 -4.14 27.38 25.55
C ALA A 79 -4.32 27.59 24.04
N ARG A 80 -4.28 28.84 23.56
CA ARG A 80 -4.30 29.12 22.10
C ARG A 80 -3.06 28.58 21.40
N LYS A 81 -1.88 28.82 21.95
CA LYS A 81 -0.62 28.26 21.41
C LYS A 81 -0.64 26.73 21.40
N ALA A 82 -1.13 26.11 22.46
CA ALA A 82 -1.25 24.65 22.52
C ALA A 82 -2.14 24.12 21.39
N LYS A 83 -3.30 24.75 21.15
CA LYS A 83 -4.18 24.41 20.02
C LYS A 83 -3.50 24.61 18.66
N GLU A 84 -2.82 25.74 18.46
CA GLU A 84 -2.07 26.00 17.22
C GLU A 84 -0.98 24.94 16.97
N PHE A 85 -0.28 24.49 18.01
CA PHE A 85 0.70 23.40 17.89
C PHE A 85 0.05 22.06 17.61
N GLU A 86 -1.07 21.73 18.26
CA GLU A 86 -1.81 20.50 17.99
C GLU A 86 -2.35 20.47 16.57
N ASP A 87 -2.93 21.57 16.08
CA ASP A 87 -3.46 21.66 14.73
C ASP A 87 -2.34 21.58 13.69
N ALA A 88 -1.19 22.24 13.94
CA ALA A 88 -0.01 22.11 13.10
C ALA A 88 0.54 20.68 13.09
N GLN A 89 0.66 20.02 14.25
CA GLN A 89 1.13 18.65 14.36
C GLN A 89 0.18 17.66 13.69
N LYS A 90 -1.14 17.82 13.87
CA LYS A 90 -2.16 17.01 13.18
C LYS A 90 -1.99 17.15 11.66
N SER A 91 -1.90 18.38 11.16
CA SER A 91 -1.72 18.61 9.71
C SER A 91 -0.41 18.02 9.16
N GLU A 92 0.69 18.05 9.93
CA GLU A 92 1.95 17.44 9.51
C GLU A 92 1.88 15.91 9.61
N SER A 93 1.20 15.37 10.63
CA SER A 93 0.99 13.92 10.75
C SER A 93 0.15 13.36 9.61
N GLU A 94 -0.91 14.06 9.20
CA GLU A 94 -1.73 13.72 8.03
C GLU A 94 -0.88 13.75 6.76
N ARG A 95 -0.10 14.82 6.55
CA ARG A 95 0.82 14.92 5.40
C ARG A 95 1.86 13.80 5.38
N LEU A 96 2.41 13.41 6.53
CA LEU A 96 3.36 12.31 6.63
C LEU A 96 2.69 10.97 6.35
N ASN A 97 1.48 10.74 6.86
CA ASN A 97 0.69 9.55 6.57
C ASN A 97 0.35 9.43 5.08
N ASP A 98 -0.06 10.53 4.44
CA ASP A 98 -0.31 10.57 3.00
C ASP A 98 0.94 10.23 2.19
N ARG A 99 2.10 10.77 2.59
CA ARG A 99 3.39 10.46 1.96
C ARG A 99 3.78 8.99 2.15
N LEU A 100 3.57 8.43 3.33
CA LEU A 100 3.83 7.02 3.61
C LEU A 100 2.91 6.12 2.80
N ALA A 101 1.61 6.44 2.73
CA ALA A 101 0.64 5.70 1.92
C ALA A 101 1.03 5.72 0.44
N ALA A 102 1.35 6.90 -0.10
CA ALA A 102 1.80 7.05 -1.49
C ALA A 102 3.10 6.30 -1.78
N ALA A 103 4.07 6.34 -0.85
CA ALA A 103 5.31 5.59 -0.98
C ALA A 103 5.06 4.07 -0.97
N ASN A 104 4.21 3.57 -0.06
CA ASN A 104 3.85 2.16 0.01
C ASN A 104 3.10 1.68 -1.24
N GLU A 105 2.21 2.50 -1.79
CA GLU A 105 1.53 2.20 -3.05
C GLU A 105 2.53 2.13 -4.23
N GLN A 106 3.54 3.02 -4.25
CA GLN A 106 4.58 2.96 -5.27
C GLN A 106 5.45 1.71 -5.12
N ILE A 107 5.86 1.36 -3.90
CA ILE A 107 6.66 0.17 -3.61
C ILE A 107 5.91 -1.11 -4.00
N THR A 108 4.62 -1.20 -3.68
CA THR A 108 3.81 -2.37 -4.05
C THR A 108 3.68 -2.47 -5.57
N LYS A 109 3.38 -1.38 -6.27
CA LYS A 109 3.33 -1.37 -7.75
C LYS A 109 4.65 -1.75 -8.40
N THR A 110 5.78 -1.25 -7.91
CA THR A 110 7.10 -1.60 -8.48
C THR A 110 7.44 -3.06 -8.22
N ARG A 111 7.15 -3.57 -7.03
CA ARG A 111 7.34 -4.99 -6.69
C ARG A 111 6.51 -5.91 -7.59
N THR A 112 5.21 -5.63 -7.76
CA THR A 112 4.36 -6.41 -8.66
C THR A 112 4.92 -6.44 -10.08
N ARG A 113 5.28 -5.28 -10.64
CA ARG A 113 5.90 -5.20 -11.98
C ARG A 113 7.23 -5.96 -12.08
N LEU A 114 8.01 -5.99 -11.00
CA LEU A 114 9.27 -6.70 -10.96
C LEU A 114 9.05 -8.22 -11.00
N VAL A 115 8.08 -8.72 -10.24
CA VAL A 115 7.66 -10.12 -10.29
C VAL A 115 7.09 -10.48 -11.66
N GLU A 116 6.18 -9.65 -12.21
CA GLU A 116 5.65 -9.84 -13.57
C GLU A 116 6.76 -9.98 -14.60
N ALA A 117 7.70 -9.03 -14.62
CA ALA A 117 8.84 -9.05 -15.52
C ALA A 117 9.73 -10.28 -15.29
N ARG A 118 9.91 -10.70 -14.03
CA ARG A 118 10.72 -11.88 -13.71
C ARG A 118 10.05 -13.17 -14.18
N VAL A 119 8.76 -13.33 -13.90
CA VAL A 119 7.95 -14.46 -14.37
C VAL A 119 7.96 -14.51 -15.89
N GLN A 120 7.76 -13.37 -16.56
CA GLN A 120 7.80 -13.29 -18.02
C GLN A 120 9.18 -13.67 -18.59
N ALA A 121 10.27 -13.20 -17.95
CA ALA A 121 11.63 -13.53 -18.35
C ALA A 121 11.93 -15.04 -18.19
N LEU A 122 11.52 -15.64 -17.07
CA LEU A 122 11.67 -17.07 -16.83
C LEU A 122 10.78 -17.90 -17.76
N ALA A 123 9.53 -17.51 -17.95
CA ALA A 123 8.63 -18.19 -18.88
C ALA A 123 9.15 -18.15 -20.32
N GLY A 124 9.78 -17.05 -20.74
CA GLY A 124 10.38 -16.90 -22.07
C GLY A 124 11.70 -17.67 -22.26
N SER A 125 12.36 -18.10 -21.19
CA SER A 125 13.60 -18.88 -21.24
C SER A 125 13.34 -20.37 -21.07
N GLU A 126 14.18 -21.16 -21.73
CA GLU A 126 14.30 -22.61 -21.50
C GLU A 126 15.32 -22.81 -20.37
N VAL A 127 14.90 -23.51 -19.30
CA VAL A 127 15.72 -23.73 -18.10
C VAL A 127 15.63 -25.20 -17.73
N GLY A 128 16.78 -25.90 -17.79
CA GLY A 128 16.85 -27.33 -17.51
C GLY A 128 15.93 -28.14 -18.44
N GLU A 129 14.97 -28.83 -17.85
CA GLU A 129 13.98 -29.66 -18.57
C GLU A 129 12.71 -28.87 -18.97
N ARG A 130 12.53 -27.65 -18.44
CA ARG A 130 11.38 -26.80 -18.70
C ARG A 130 11.56 -26.04 -20.01
N LYS A 131 10.69 -26.34 -20.97
CA LYS A 131 10.61 -25.60 -22.25
C LYS A 131 10.15 -24.16 -22.02
N ALA A 132 10.57 -23.25 -22.91
CA ALA A 132 10.02 -21.90 -22.96
C ALA A 132 8.52 -21.93 -23.30
N PHE A 133 7.76 -20.98 -22.78
CA PHE A 133 6.36 -20.76 -23.15
C PHE A 133 6.25 -20.18 -24.56
N THR A 134 5.15 -20.49 -25.25
CA THR A 134 4.81 -19.89 -26.54
C THR A 134 4.46 -18.42 -26.35
N ASP A 135 3.66 -18.13 -25.32
CA ASP A 135 3.35 -16.78 -24.85
C ASP A 135 3.72 -16.67 -23.36
N PRO A 136 4.77 -15.92 -23.01
CA PRO A 136 5.14 -15.66 -21.61
C PRO A 136 4.07 -14.92 -20.79
N GLU A 137 3.17 -14.15 -21.41
CA GLU A 137 2.12 -13.40 -20.69
C GLU A 137 1.03 -14.33 -20.14
N ASP A 138 0.77 -15.44 -20.82
CA ASP A 138 -0.18 -16.47 -20.36
C ASP A 138 0.23 -17.04 -18.99
N ALA A 139 1.53 -17.17 -18.74
CA ALA A 139 2.05 -17.64 -17.46
C ALA A 139 1.76 -16.65 -16.33
N VAL A 140 1.97 -15.34 -16.57
CA VAL A 140 1.69 -14.28 -15.59
C VAL A 140 0.23 -14.29 -15.17
N SER A 141 -0.70 -14.53 -16.11
CA SER A 141 -2.15 -14.57 -15.81
C SER A 141 -2.61 -15.77 -14.95
N GLN A 142 -1.80 -16.83 -14.88
CA GLN A 142 -2.16 -18.07 -14.17
C GLN A 142 -1.51 -18.22 -12.81
N LEU A 143 -0.45 -17.45 -12.55
CA LEU A 143 0.31 -17.51 -11.31
C LEU A 143 -0.10 -16.39 -10.36
N GLU A 144 0.03 -16.64 -9.07
CA GLU A 144 -0.27 -15.65 -8.03
C GLU A 144 0.99 -14.82 -7.73
N LEU A 145 1.12 -13.65 -8.34
CA LEU A 145 2.37 -12.86 -8.29
C LEU A 145 2.80 -12.45 -6.87
N SER A 146 1.84 -12.26 -5.96
CA SER A 146 2.12 -11.87 -4.57
C SER A 146 2.76 -12.97 -3.74
N SER A 147 2.58 -14.25 -4.09
CA SER A 147 3.12 -15.36 -3.30
C SER A 147 4.63 -15.56 -3.48
N TYR A 148 5.24 -14.93 -4.50
CA TYR A 148 6.66 -15.07 -4.82
C TYR A 148 7.55 -13.99 -4.19
N ILE A 149 6.97 -13.09 -3.39
CA ILE A 149 7.72 -12.05 -2.69
C ILE A 149 7.80 -12.48 -1.23
N ASP A 150 9.02 -12.62 -0.71
CA ASP A 150 9.24 -12.97 0.69
C ASP A 150 9.06 -11.77 1.64
N GLU A 151 9.19 -12.00 2.94
CA GLU A 151 9.12 -10.95 3.97
C GLU A 151 10.22 -9.89 3.82
N SER A 152 11.35 -10.25 3.20
CA SER A 152 12.47 -9.36 2.90
C SER A 152 12.21 -8.48 1.67
N GLY A 153 11.23 -8.85 0.83
CA GLY A 153 10.94 -8.22 -0.45
C GLY A 153 11.75 -8.76 -1.62
N ASP A 154 12.45 -9.88 -1.42
CA ASP A 154 13.17 -10.62 -2.45
C ASP A 154 12.23 -11.57 -3.20
N ILE A 155 12.57 -11.87 -4.45
CA ILE A 155 11.77 -12.76 -5.30
C ILE A 155 12.28 -14.19 -5.16
N ASP A 156 11.38 -15.10 -4.81
CA ASP A 156 11.65 -16.54 -4.83
C ASP A 156 11.59 -17.07 -6.27
N GLU A 157 12.73 -17.01 -6.95
CA GLU A 157 12.87 -17.51 -8.31
C GLU A 157 12.68 -19.02 -8.41
N ALA A 158 13.03 -19.77 -7.37
CA ALA A 158 12.92 -21.22 -7.36
C ALA A 158 11.45 -21.66 -7.29
N ALA A 159 10.63 -20.97 -6.48
CA ALA A 159 9.18 -21.18 -6.44
C ALA A 159 8.53 -20.85 -7.79
N ILE A 160 8.93 -19.74 -8.43
CA ILE A 160 8.43 -19.38 -9.77
C ILE A 160 8.77 -20.47 -10.79
N GLU A 161 9.99 -20.98 -10.80
CA GLU A 161 10.39 -22.03 -11.74
C GLU A 161 9.62 -23.33 -11.54
N ALA A 162 9.42 -23.76 -10.29
CA ALA A 162 8.65 -24.95 -9.96
C ALA A 162 7.19 -24.83 -10.42
N ASP A 163 6.55 -23.69 -10.18
CA ASP A 163 5.17 -23.45 -10.60
C ASP A 163 5.03 -23.31 -12.11
N LEU A 164 6.00 -22.69 -12.79
CA LEU A 164 6.04 -22.65 -14.24
C LEU A 164 6.19 -24.05 -14.85
N GLN A 165 6.98 -24.93 -14.24
CA GLN A 165 7.09 -26.32 -14.67
C GLN A 165 5.76 -27.07 -14.47
N ALA A 166 5.17 -26.98 -13.29
CA ALA A 166 3.86 -27.58 -12.99
C ALA A 166 2.76 -27.07 -13.94
N LEU A 167 2.84 -25.79 -14.34
CA LEU A 167 1.92 -25.19 -15.29
C LEU A 167 2.04 -25.81 -16.68
N LEU A 168 3.26 -26.07 -17.16
CA LEU A 168 3.49 -26.74 -18.46
C LEU A 168 3.08 -28.21 -18.43
N GLU A 169 3.27 -28.90 -17.31
CA GLU A 169 2.78 -30.27 -17.14
C GLU A 169 1.25 -30.34 -17.24
N ARG A 170 0.56 -29.37 -16.63
CA ARG A 170 -0.90 -29.23 -16.71
C ARG A 170 -1.36 -28.75 -18.11
N LYS A 171 -0.59 -27.87 -18.75
CA LYS A 171 -0.93 -27.23 -20.04
C LYS A 171 0.21 -27.42 -21.06
N PRO A 172 0.40 -28.63 -21.60
CA PRO A 172 1.54 -28.94 -22.47
C PRO A 172 1.52 -28.19 -23.81
N HIS A 173 0.35 -27.71 -24.24
CA HIS A 173 0.20 -26.93 -25.47
C HIS A 173 0.74 -25.49 -25.34
N TRP A 174 1.01 -25.02 -24.12
CA TRP A 174 1.63 -23.71 -23.89
C TRP A 174 3.14 -23.77 -24.09
N ALA A 175 3.75 -24.95 -24.00
CA ALA A 175 5.16 -25.13 -24.31
C ALA A 175 5.44 -24.80 -25.77
N ARG A 176 6.48 -23.99 -26.01
CA ARG A 176 6.95 -23.68 -27.34
C ARG A 176 7.41 -24.96 -28.01
N VAL A 177 6.69 -25.36 -29.05
CA VAL A 177 7.13 -26.44 -29.93
C VAL A 177 8.19 -25.85 -30.83
N GLN A 178 9.46 -26.23 -30.64
CA GLN A 178 10.49 -25.92 -31.64
C GLN A 178 9.98 -26.43 -32.99
N PRO A 179 9.89 -25.59 -34.03
CA PRO A 179 9.67 -26.09 -35.37
C PRO A 179 10.79 -27.10 -35.66
N PRO A 180 10.51 -28.24 -36.29
CA PRO A 180 11.58 -29.14 -36.71
C PRO A 180 12.56 -28.31 -37.55
N GLU A 181 13.80 -28.21 -37.06
CA GLU A 181 14.87 -27.50 -37.75
C GLU A 181 15.07 -28.16 -39.11
N GLY A 182 14.54 -27.52 -40.14
CA GLY A 182 14.55 -28.03 -41.50
C GLY A 182 14.03 -26.96 -42.45
N PRO A 183 14.62 -26.83 -43.66
CA PRO A 183 14.19 -25.83 -44.62
C PRO A 183 12.77 -26.13 -45.07
N ARG A 184 11.79 -25.43 -44.47
CA ARG A 184 10.42 -25.28 -45.02
C ARG A 184 10.47 -24.33 -46.21
N ARG A 185 11.23 -24.70 -47.22
CA ARG A 185 11.13 -24.11 -48.54
C ARG A 185 10.75 -25.25 -49.46
N PRO A 186 9.57 -25.21 -50.13
CA PRO A 186 9.45 -26.03 -51.33
C PRO A 186 10.66 -25.67 -52.19
N ALA A 187 11.45 -26.67 -52.57
CA ALA A 187 12.58 -26.45 -53.44
C ALA A 187 12.06 -25.64 -54.64
N PRO A 188 12.64 -24.47 -54.96
CA PRO A 188 12.13 -23.64 -56.04
C PRO A 188 12.16 -24.46 -57.33
N ASP A 189 10.97 -24.81 -57.82
CA ASP A 189 10.82 -25.52 -59.07
C ASP A 189 11.30 -24.60 -60.20
N ARG A 190 12.46 -24.95 -60.76
CA ARG A 190 13.11 -24.16 -61.82
C ARG A 190 12.30 -24.15 -63.11
N THR A 191 11.30 -25.02 -63.24
CA THR A 191 10.39 -25.07 -64.39
C THR A 191 9.20 -24.10 -64.27
N GLN A 192 8.94 -23.58 -63.07
CA GLN A 192 7.85 -22.62 -62.80
C GLN A 192 8.31 -21.16 -62.90
N ALA A 193 9.61 -20.89 -62.95
CA ALA A 193 10.15 -19.54 -63.08
C ALA A 193 10.26 -19.13 -64.55
N SER A 194 9.28 -18.37 -65.04
CA SER A 194 9.23 -17.73 -66.38
C SER A 194 10.36 -16.71 -66.66
N GLY A 195 11.41 -16.68 -65.85
CA GLY A 195 12.51 -15.71 -65.91
C GLY A 195 13.91 -16.30 -65.83
N ALA A 196 14.08 -17.63 -65.72
CA ALA A 196 15.40 -18.24 -65.55
C ALA A 196 16.26 -18.29 -66.83
N ASN A 197 15.75 -17.81 -67.97
CA ASN A 197 16.49 -17.62 -69.21
C ASN A 197 16.37 -16.16 -69.71
N LYS A 198 16.65 -15.18 -68.85
CA LYS A 198 17.03 -13.86 -69.37
C LYS A 198 18.50 -13.94 -69.77
N SER A 199 18.75 -14.15 -71.06
CA SER A 199 20.06 -13.88 -71.65
C SER A 199 20.53 -12.51 -71.16
N ARG A 200 21.69 -12.50 -70.50
CA ARG A 200 22.40 -11.29 -70.05
C ARG A 200 22.28 -10.23 -71.15
N THR A 201 21.70 -9.07 -70.84
CA THR A 201 21.67 -7.97 -71.81
C THR A 201 23.10 -7.68 -72.24
N PRO A 202 23.43 -7.74 -73.54
CA PRO A 202 24.79 -7.54 -74.02
C PRO A 202 25.33 -6.21 -73.50
N ASN A 203 26.55 -6.24 -72.98
CA ASN A 203 27.20 -5.03 -72.52
C ASN A 203 27.50 -4.18 -73.76
N PRO A 204 27.25 -2.85 -73.76
CA PRO A 204 27.47 -2.01 -74.94
C PRO A 204 28.93 -2.04 -75.41
N ARG A 205 29.87 -2.37 -74.51
CA ARG A 205 31.28 -2.60 -74.82
C ARG A 205 31.51 -3.83 -75.70
N ASP A 206 30.71 -4.88 -75.54
CA ASP A 206 30.82 -6.13 -76.31
C ASP A 206 30.23 -5.95 -77.72
N GLU A 207 29.15 -5.17 -77.84
CA GLU A 207 28.59 -4.78 -79.15
C GLU A 207 29.56 -3.92 -79.95
N PHE A 208 30.20 -2.94 -79.30
CA PHE A 208 31.20 -2.10 -79.95
C PHE A 208 32.45 -2.88 -80.37
N ALA A 209 32.90 -3.85 -79.55
CA ALA A 209 34.02 -4.71 -79.91
C ALA A 209 33.70 -5.62 -81.10
N GLY A 210 32.50 -6.18 -81.15
CA GLY A 210 32.03 -6.95 -82.31
C GLY A 210 31.99 -6.12 -83.60
N TRP A 211 31.56 -4.86 -83.50
CA TRP A 211 31.54 -3.94 -84.63
C TRP A 211 32.95 -3.59 -85.14
N LEU A 212 33.90 -3.30 -84.26
CA LEU A 212 35.30 -3.00 -84.63
C LEU A 212 35.98 -4.19 -85.33
N ASN A 213 35.76 -5.41 -84.85
CA ASN A 213 36.33 -6.62 -85.44
C ASN A 213 35.71 -7.00 -86.79
N SER A 214 34.56 -6.40 -87.15
CA SER A 214 33.89 -6.68 -88.44
C SER A 214 34.35 -5.77 -89.60
N ARG A 215 35.18 -4.76 -89.32
CA ARG A 215 35.62 -3.73 -90.29
C ARG A 215 37.12 -3.74 -90.61
N LEU A 216 37.87 -4.69 -90.05
CA LEU A 216 39.27 -5.00 -90.37
C LEU A 216 39.33 -6.32 -91.11
#